data_AF-A0A1B6IQU0-F1
#
_entry.id   AF-A0A1B6IQU0-F1
#
_cell.length_a   1.000
_cell.length_b   1.000
_cell.length_c   1.000
_cell.angle_alpha   90.00
_cell.angle_beta   90.00
_cell.angle_gamma   90.00
#
_symmetry.space_group_name_H-M   'P 1'
#
loop_
_entity.id
_entity.type
_entity.pdbx_description
1 polymer ?
#
loop_
_entity_poly.entity_id
_entity_poly.type
_entity_poly.pdbx_seq_one_letter_code
_entity_poly.pdbx_strand_id
1 'polypeptide(L)'
;DNEEIFNHLISPLVSTLRNDFKEKGIVDVNFALLGYGAHEQHWPSVYTFNGEINSFSGSAKNIYFDKEHNITEPKLSDKLQEIKKKLLNEIGLSKTAQAFQMAMNYRFRPEALKTIVGVTASGCDRAVLPFQALRIFGHKLNLLNSGVVVNLVTPLEDLSLDGKDEKAAANVVGFDSDAVYTQSEAKRKVLRGDEEALHTLKYTSDQCIDLTLGTNGAVFSSSNFIKGKPNLRKNFLHVLSNKITDSLMREEQVADCRCDVERGMNVITRCKISARREKEPLARNVKGVKG
;
A
#
# COMPACT_ATOMS: atom_id res chain seq x y z
N ASP A 1 8.18 -12.55 -9.82
CA ASP A 1 7.27 -12.17 -8.73
C ASP A 1 6.63 -10.78 -8.92
N ASN A 2 7.40 -9.68 -8.91
CA ASN A 2 6.82 -8.34 -9.07
C ASN A 2 6.09 -8.09 -10.39
N GLU A 3 6.58 -8.63 -11.49
CA GLU A 3 5.88 -8.57 -12.79
C GLU A 3 4.52 -9.27 -12.72
N GLU A 4 4.46 -10.42 -12.04
CA GLU A 4 3.24 -11.19 -11.86
C GLU A 4 2.23 -10.44 -10.96
N ILE A 5 2.72 -9.84 -9.86
CA ILE A 5 1.89 -8.99 -8.99
C ILE A 5 1.38 -7.78 -9.78
N PHE A 6 2.23 -7.12 -10.57
CA PHE A 6 1.81 -5.96 -11.34
C PHE A 6 0.71 -6.33 -12.36
N ASN A 7 0.94 -7.37 -13.16
CA ASN A 7 0.04 -7.77 -14.24
C ASN A 7 -1.27 -8.39 -13.72
N HIS A 8 -1.24 -9.15 -12.62
CA HIS A 8 -2.40 -9.91 -12.15
C HIS A 8 -3.08 -9.35 -10.90
N LEU A 9 -2.44 -8.41 -10.19
CA LEU A 9 -3.04 -7.75 -9.03
C LEU A 9 -3.22 -6.25 -9.28
N ILE A 10 -2.13 -5.51 -9.50
CA ILE A 10 -2.15 -4.03 -9.54
C ILE A 10 -2.89 -3.49 -10.75
N SER A 11 -2.62 -4.06 -11.93
CA SER A 11 -3.29 -3.67 -13.16
C SER A 11 -4.82 -3.87 -13.08
N PRO A 12 -5.35 -5.06 -12.70
CA PRO A 12 -6.77 -5.26 -12.43
C PRO A 12 -7.36 -4.42 -11.28
N LEU A 13 -6.56 -4.12 -10.25
CA LEU A 13 -7.00 -3.34 -9.08
C LEU A 13 -7.49 -1.95 -9.47
N VAL A 14 -6.84 -1.28 -10.44
CA VAL A 14 -7.30 0.04 -10.91
C VAL A 14 -8.75 -0.02 -11.40
N SER A 15 -9.09 -1.02 -12.20
CA SER A 15 -10.47 -1.17 -12.72
C SER A 15 -11.45 -1.55 -11.61
N THR A 16 -11.02 -2.38 -10.66
CA THR A 16 -11.85 -2.84 -9.53
C THR A 16 -12.15 -1.69 -8.58
N LEU A 17 -11.12 -0.93 -8.17
CA LEU A 17 -11.28 0.25 -7.31
C LEU A 17 -12.18 1.31 -7.95
N ARG A 18 -12.04 1.57 -9.27
CA ARG A 18 -12.95 2.50 -9.96
C ARG A 18 -14.42 2.08 -9.82
N ASN A 19 -14.69 0.78 -9.96
CA ASN A 19 -16.04 0.26 -9.84
C ASN A 19 -16.52 0.33 -8.38
N ASP A 20 -15.71 -0.09 -7.42
CA ASP A 20 -16.06 -0.09 -6.00
C ASP A 20 -16.32 1.34 -5.49
N PHE A 21 -15.49 2.32 -5.87
CA PHE A 21 -15.72 3.73 -5.55
C PHE A 21 -16.96 4.29 -6.22
N LYS A 22 -17.21 3.91 -7.48
CA LYS A 22 -18.42 4.31 -8.21
C LYS A 22 -19.69 3.79 -7.53
N GLU A 23 -19.68 2.56 -7.02
CA GLU A 23 -20.78 2.00 -6.22
C GLU A 23 -21.03 2.79 -4.92
N LYS A 24 -20.00 3.42 -4.38
CA LYS A 24 -20.07 4.31 -3.21
C LYS A 24 -20.34 5.77 -3.56
N GLY A 25 -20.57 6.08 -4.84
CA GLY A 25 -20.90 7.44 -5.33
C GLY A 25 -19.70 8.31 -5.70
N ILE A 26 -18.48 7.76 -5.68
CA ILE A 26 -17.26 8.49 -6.07
C ILE A 26 -16.90 8.12 -7.50
N VAL A 27 -17.04 9.09 -8.40
CA VAL A 27 -16.84 8.89 -9.85
C VAL A 27 -15.53 9.47 -10.38
N ASP A 28 -14.94 10.44 -9.67
CA ASP A 28 -13.66 11.06 -10.03
C ASP A 28 -12.52 10.38 -9.27
N VAL A 29 -11.95 9.32 -9.88
CA VAL A 29 -10.86 8.53 -9.31
C VAL A 29 -9.65 8.58 -10.24
N ASN A 30 -8.55 9.16 -9.74
CA ASN A 30 -7.30 9.33 -10.47
C ASN A 30 -6.20 8.43 -9.89
N PHE A 31 -5.37 7.86 -10.77
CA PHE A 31 -4.29 6.97 -10.38
C PHE A 31 -2.98 7.47 -10.98
N ALA A 32 -1.94 7.49 -10.18
CA ALA A 32 -0.57 7.69 -10.65
C ALA A 32 0.24 6.44 -10.37
N LEU A 33 1.23 6.19 -11.23
CA LEU A 33 2.14 5.06 -11.09
C LEU A 33 3.56 5.57 -10.89
N LEU A 34 4.16 5.17 -9.77
CA LEU A 34 5.56 5.38 -9.47
C LEU A 34 6.26 4.02 -9.50
N GLY A 35 7.42 3.97 -10.13
CA GLY A 35 8.24 2.75 -10.17
C GLY A 35 9.69 3.03 -9.85
N TYR A 36 10.36 2.04 -9.29
CA TYR A 36 11.77 2.07 -8.96
C TYR A 36 12.37 0.68 -9.11
N GLY A 37 13.69 0.59 -9.17
CA GLY A 37 14.39 -0.68 -9.05
C GLY A 37 14.97 -1.24 -10.35
N ALA A 38 14.81 -0.58 -11.50
CA ALA A 38 15.57 -0.99 -12.68
C ALA A 38 17.08 -0.75 -12.47
N HIS A 39 17.91 -1.64 -13.03
CA HIS A 39 19.37 -1.61 -12.85
C HIS A 39 19.96 -0.22 -13.13
N GLU A 40 19.62 0.34 -14.31
CA GLU A 40 20.07 1.67 -14.75
C GLU A 40 19.25 2.82 -14.17
N GLN A 41 18.16 2.54 -13.46
CA GLN A 41 17.33 3.57 -12.86
C GLN A 41 17.96 4.05 -11.55
N HIS A 42 18.46 5.28 -11.58
CA HIS A 42 19.11 5.92 -10.43
C HIS A 42 18.10 6.69 -9.55
N TRP A 43 16.98 7.11 -10.14
CA TRP A 43 15.92 7.88 -9.50
C TRP A 43 14.56 7.21 -9.70
N PRO A 44 13.62 7.32 -8.74
CA PRO A 44 12.26 6.84 -8.94
C PRO A 44 11.61 7.51 -10.16
N SER A 45 10.86 6.74 -10.93
CA SER A 45 10.22 7.18 -12.17
C SER A 45 8.74 7.38 -11.94
N VAL A 46 8.21 8.46 -12.51
CA VAL A 46 6.78 8.73 -12.58
C VAL A 46 6.33 8.40 -14.00
N TYR A 47 5.40 7.47 -14.13
CA TYR A 47 4.91 7.04 -15.43
C TYR A 47 3.79 7.96 -15.91
N THR A 48 3.85 8.37 -17.18
CA THR A 48 2.82 9.19 -17.82
C THR A 48 1.98 8.36 -18.79
N PHE A 49 0.70 8.68 -18.89
CA PHE A 49 -0.24 8.07 -19.83
C PHE A 49 -0.90 9.19 -20.63
N ASN A 50 -0.69 9.18 -21.94
CA ASN A 50 -1.09 10.28 -22.83
C ASN A 50 -0.54 11.66 -22.40
N GLY A 51 0.68 11.69 -21.83
CA GLY A 51 1.33 12.92 -21.36
C GLY A 51 0.93 13.36 -19.94
N GLU A 52 -0.01 12.66 -19.31
CA GLU A 52 -0.50 12.98 -17.96
C GLU A 52 0.03 11.99 -16.91
N ILE A 53 0.40 12.50 -15.73
CA ILE A 53 0.94 11.68 -14.62
C ILE A 53 -0.19 10.96 -13.85
N ASN A 54 -1.43 11.47 -13.91
CA ASN A 54 -2.53 11.07 -13.04
C ASN A 54 -3.58 10.20 -13.75
N SER A 55 -3.25 9.71 -14.95
CA SER A 55 -4.16 9.05 -15.87
C SER A 55 -3.86 7.55 -16.02
N PHE A 56 -3.20 6.93 -15.02
CA PHE A 56 -2.93 5.50 -15.05
C PHE A 56 -4.24 4.70 -15.15
N SER A 57 -4.34 3.91 -16.21
CA SER A 57 -5.56 3.15 -16.53
C SER A 57 -5.48 1.67 -16.13
N GLY A 58 -4.33 1.23 -15.59
CA GLY A 58 -4.06 -0.17 -15.29
C GLY A 58 -3.13 -0.84 -16.30
N SER A 59 -2.85 -0.23 -17.45
CA SER A 59 -1.82 -0.74 -18.38
C SER A 59 -0.65 0.22 -18.45
N ALA A 60 0.57 -0.30 -18.41
CA ALA A 60 1.78 0.49 -18.56
C ALA A 60 2.73 -0.17 -19.54
N LYS A 61 3.24 0.63 -20.48
CA LYS A 61 4.32 0.26 -21.38
C LYS A 61 5.64 0.72 -20.76
N ASN A 62 6.70 -0.03 -20.98
CA ASN A 62 8.07 0.32 -20.56
C ASN A 62 8.31 0.31 -19.03
N ILE A 63 7.62 -0.54 -18.28
CA ILE A 63 8.07 -0.90 -16.93
C ILE A 63 9.12 -1.99 -17.05
N TYR A 64 10.25 -1.79 -16.38
CA TYR A 64 11.29 -2.79 -16.30
C TYR A 64 11.18 -3.54 -14.98
N PHE A 65 11.07 -4.86 -15.06
CA PHE A 65 11.14 -5.75 -13.92
C PHE A 65 12.48 -6.46 -13.96
N ASP A 66 13.35 -6.14 -13.00
CA ASP A 66 14.66 -6.78 -12.92
C ASP A 66 14.52 -8.25 -12.52
N LYS A 67 15.46 -9.08 -12.95
CA LYS A 67 15.55 -10.47 -12.53
C LYS A 67 16.39 -10.55 -11.25
N GLU A 68 16.02 -11.48 -10.38
CA GLU A 68 16.78 -11.73 -9.16
C GLU A 68 18.22 -12.17 -9.53
N HIS A 69 19.20 -11.42 -9.07
CA HIS A 69 20.61 -11.72 -9.31
C HIS A 69 21.10 -12.67 -8.22
N ASN A 70 21.21 -13.96 -8.53
CA ASN A 70 21.85 -14.93 -7.66
C ASN A 70 23.37 -14.71 -7.69
N ILE A 71 23.92 -14.08 -6.65
CA ILE A 71 25.38 -13.97 -6.48
C ILE A 71 25.86 -15.28 -5.85
N THR A 72 26.57 -16.09 -6.64
CA THR A 72 26.92 -17.47 -6.27
C THR A 72 28.05 -17.56 -5.24
N GLU A 73 28.83 -16.49 -5.00
CA GLU A 73 29.87 -16.47 -3.95
C GLU A 73 30.13 -15.04 -3.43
N PRO A 74 30.08 -14.79 -2.10
CA PRO A 74 30.26 -13.45 -1.55
C PRO A 74 31.73 -13.04 -1.58
N LYS A 75 32.10 -12.12 -2.47
CA LYS A 75 33.41 -11.47 -2.49
C LYS A 75 33.50 -10.42 -1.37
N LEU A 76 34.73 -10.04 -0.98
CA LEU A 76 34.95 -8.95 -0.02
C LEU A 76 34.30 -7.62 -0.49
N SER A 77 34.24 -7.41 -1.81
CA SER A 77 33.51 -6.30 -2.44
C SER A 77 32.03 -6.29 -2.08
N ASP A 78 31.42 -7.47 -1.91
CA ASP A 78 29.98 -7.62 -1.74
C ASP A 78 29.58 -7.28 -0.31
N LYS A 79 30.42 -7.65 0.67
CA LYS A 79 30.30 -7.15 2.06
C LYS A 79 30.39 -5.63 2.13
N LEU A 80 31.31 -5.02 1.38
CA LEU A 80 31.45 -3.56 1.36
C LEU A 80 30.24 -2.90 0.68
N GLN A 81 29.71 -3.50 -0.38
CA GLN A 81 28.47 -3.06 -1.02
C GLN A 81 27.26 -3.20 -0.10
N GLU A 82 27.18 -4.26 0.70
CA GLU A 82 26.11 -4.46 1.67
C GLU A 82 26.16 -3.39 2.78
N ILE A 83 27.34 -3.09 3.32
CA ILE A 83 27.55 -2.00 4.28
C ILE A 83 27.16 -0.66 3.65
N LYS A 84 27.58 -0.40 2.41
CA LYS A 84 27.19 0.81 1.67
C LYS A 84 25.67 0.88 1.48
N LYS A 85 25.01 -0.22 1.12
CA LYS A 85 23.56 -0.30 0.95
C LYS A 85 22.83 0.01 2.26
N LYS A 86 23.26 -0.60 3.37
CA LYS A 86 22.75 -0.33 4.72
C LYS A 86 22.92 1.14 5.08
N LEU A 87 24.13 1.70 4.92
CA LEU A 87 24.39 3.10 5.22
C LEU A 87 23.55 4.05 4.35
N LEU A 88 23.45 3.81 3.04
CA LEU A 88 22.61 4.59 2.13
C LEU A 88 21.13 4.51 2.54
N ASN A 89 20.68 3.35 3.00
CA ASN A 89 19.31 3.19 3.49
C ASN A 89 19.04 3.99 4.76
N GLU A 90 19.97 3.96 5.72
CA GLU A 90 19.90 4.72 6.96
C GLU A 90 19.79 6.24 6.71
N ILE A 91 20.59 6.77 5.79
CA ILE A 91 20.55 8.20 5.43
C ILE A 91 19.45 8.52 4.39
N GLY A 92 18.64 7.55 3.99
CA GLY A 92 17.52 7.73 3.07
C GLY A 92 17.88 7.90 1.59
N LEU A 93 19.11 7.58 1.21
CA LEU A 93 19.61 7.64 -0.18
C LEU A 93 19.51 6.30 -0.92
N SER A 94 19.03 5.22 -0.29
CA SER A 94 18.74 3.98 -1.02
C SER A 94 17.65 4.21 -2.07
N LYS A 95 17.69 3.46 -3.19
CA LYS A 95 16.68 3.57 -4.26
C LYS A 95 15.25 3.38 -3.70
N THR A 96 15.09 2.40 -2.81
CA THR A 96 13.83 2.11 -2.11
C THR A 96 13.39 3.28 -1.23
N ALA A 97 14.29 3.81 -0.38
CA ALA A 97 13.97 4.94 0.50
C ALA A 97 13.57 6.19 -0.28
N GLN A 98 14.24 6.48 -1.41
CA GLN A 98 13.89 7.58 -2.28
C GLN A 98 12.52 7.39 -2.95
N ALA A 99 12.19 6.16 -3.38
CA ALA A 99 10.88 5.85 -3.96
C ALA A 99 9.75 6.04 -2.94
N PHE A 100 9.94 5.55 -1.72
CA PHE A 100 9.01 5.76 -0.62
C PHE A 100 8.86 7.25 -0.28
N GLN A 101 9.96 7.99 -0.20
CA GLN A 101 9.91 9.45 0.00
C GLN A 101 9.14 10.16 -1.12
N MET A 102 9.35 9.76 -2.37
CA MET A 102 8.63 10.33 -3.50
C MET A 102 7.12 10.04 -3.42
N ALA A 103 6.74 8.81 -3.08
CA ALA A 103 5.34 8.43 -2.90
C ALA A 103 4.68 9.17 -1.73
N MET A 104 5.37 9.32 -0.59
CA MET A 104 4.83 10.03 0.59
C MET A 104 4.71 11.53 0.36
N ASN A 105 5.56 12.11 -0.49
CA ASN A 105 5.50 13.52 -0.86
C ASN A 105 4.67 13.75 -2.14
N TYR A 106 3.95 12.73 -2.62
CA TYR A 106 3.13 12.83 -3.82
C TYR A 106 2.05 13.90 -3.66
N ARG A 107 1.85 14.71 -4.70
CA ARG A 107 0.90 15.83 -4.70
C ARG A 107 -0.50 15.33 -5.02
N PHE A 108 -1.17 14.79 -4.01
CA PHE A 108 -2.59 14.48 -4.10
C PHE A 108 -3.44 15.74 -4.32
N ARG A 109 -4.58 15.58 -4.98
CA ARG A 109 -5.58 16.66 -5.08
C ARG A 109 -6.00 17.08 -3.66
N PRO A 110 -6.11 18.39 -3.38
CA PRO A 110 -6.72 18.88 -2.14
C PRO A 110 -8.11 18.28 -1.94
N GLU A 111 -8.47 17.95 -0.69
CA GLU A 111 -9.77 17.37 -0.29
C GLU A 111 -10.14 15.98 -0.86
N ALA A 112 -9.33 15.41 -1.75
CA ALA A 112 -9.55 14.03 -2.18
C ALA A 112 -9.30 13.04 -1.03
N LEU A 113 -9.91 11.87 -1.13
CA LEU A 113 -9.52 10.70 -0.36
C LEU A 113 -8.25 10.11 -0.96
N LYS A 114 -7.26 9.82 -0.12
CA LYS A 114 -5.89 9.57 -0.55
C LYS A 114 -5.42 8.22 -0.04
N THR A 115 -4.96 7.40 -0.97
CA THR A 115 -4.32 6.13 -0.63
C THR A 115 -3.05 5.93 -1.46
N ILE A 116 -2.06 5.31 -0.85
CA ILE A 116 -0.86 4.80 -1.51
C ILE A 116 -0.92 3.28 -1.42
N VAL A 117 -0.74 2.59 -2.54
CA VAL A 117 -0.55 1.13 -2.57
C VAL A 117 0.91 0.84 -2.90
N GLY A 118 1.71 0.56 -1.87
CA GLY A 118 3.10 0.15 -2.03
C GLY A 118 3.20 -1.31 -2.43
N VAL A 119 4.07 -1.63 -3.39
CA VAL A 119 4.37 -3.02 -3.78
C VAL A 119 5.86 -3.23 -3.70
N THR A 120 6.30 -4.20 -2.91
CA THR A 120 7.72 -4.45 -2.66
C THR A 120 8.10 -5.87 -3.06
N ALA A 121 9.33 -6.02 -3.56
CA ALA A 121 9.91 -7.33 -3.89
C ALA A 121 10.42 -8.09 -2.65
N SER A 122 10.67 -7.35 -1.56
CA SER A 122 11.25 -7.82 -0.32
C SER A 122 10.80 -6.90 0.82
N GLY A 123 10.93 -7.37 2.06
CA GLY A 123 10.70 -6.56 3.24
C GLY A 123 11.62 -5.34 3.29
N CYS A 124 11.19 -4.32 4.01
CA CYS A 124 11.99 -3.12 4.21
C CYS A 124 13.07 -3.36 5.28
N ASP A 125 14.24 -2.75 5.08
CA ASP A 125 15.31 -2.84 6.07
C ASP A 125 14.88 -2.18 7.39
N ARG A 126 15.19 -2.82 8.52
CA ARG A 126 14.95 -2.25 9.86
C ARG A 126 15.88 -1.07 10.12
N ALA A 127 15.44 -0.18 11.01
CA ALA A 127 16.26 0.97 11.40
C ALA A 127 17.30 0.46 12.37
N VAL A 128 18.57 0.65 12.02
CA VAL A 128 19.68 0.41 12.94
C VAL A 128 20.02 1.70 13.67
N LEU A 129 19.88 2.86 13.02
CA LEU A 129 20.17 4.17 13.61
C LEU A 129 18.90 4.98 13.92
N PRO A 130 18.94 5.88 14.93
CA PRO A 130 17.78 6.68 15.33
C PRO A 130 17.34 7.68 14.26
N PHE A 131 18.24 8.11 13.36
CA PHE A 131 17.90 9.06 12.30
C PHE A 131 16.86 8.51 11.33
N GLN A 132 16.98 7.23 10.96
CA GLN A 132 16.01 6.58 10.09
C GLN A 132 14.64 6.48 10.77
N ALA A 133 14.62 6.10 12.05
CA ALA A 133 13.40 6.04 12.85
C ALA A 133 12.70 7.41 12.95
N LEU A 134 13.46 8.48 13.22
CA LEU A 134 12.93 9.84 13.28
C LEU A 134 12.35 10.30 11.94
N ARG A 135 13.02 9.97 10.82
CA ARG A 135 12.54 10.27 9.47
C ARG A 135 11.21 9.56 9.18
N ILE A 136 11.12 8.27 9.49
CA ILE A 136 9.89 7.48 9.29
C ILE A 136 8.76 8.00 10.16
N PHE A 137 9.06 8.34 11.42
CA PHE A 137 8.10 8.96 12.30
C PHE A 137 7.58 10.30 11.74
N GLY A 138 8.48 11.15 11.23
CA GLY A 138 8.10 12.39 10.56
C GLY A 138 7.21 12.15 9.33
N HIS A 139 7.54 11.15 8.50
CA HIS A 139 6.70 10.75 7.37
C HIS A 139 5.32 10.25 7.81
N LYS A 140 5.27 9.39 8.83
CA LYS A 140 4.02 8.88 9.43
C LYS A 140 3.11 10.03 9.88
N LEU A 141 3.67 10.98 10.63
CA LEU A 141 2.91 12.16 11.07
C LEU A 141 2.40 12.98 9.89
N ASN A 142 3.22 13.20 8.86
CA ASN A 142 2.81 13.94 7.67
C ASN A 142 1.68 13.23 6.90
N LEU A 143 1.74 11.90 6.75
CA LEU A 143 0.70 11.10 6.11
C LEU A 143 -0.62 11.16 6.88
N LEU A 144 -0.56 10.96 8.21
CA LEU A 144 -1.73 11.05 9.09
C LEU A 144 -2.37 12.45 9.04
N ASN A 145 -1.54 13.49 9.13
CA ASN A 145 -1.97 14.88 9.02
C ASN A 145 -2.56 15.18 7.64
N SER A 146 -2.13 14.51 6.58
CA SER A 146 -2.63 14.76 5.21
C SER A 146 -3.85 13.89 4.84
N GLY A 147 -4.26 12.97 5.73
CA GLY A 147 -5.34 12.02 5.50
C GLY A 147 -4.98 10.90 4.51
N VAL A 148 -3.68 10.60 4.35
CA VAL A 148 -3.20 9.58 3.42
C VAL A 148 -3.12 8.24 4.14
N VAL A 149 -3.79 7.22 3.59
CA VAL A 149 -3.72 5.83 4.04
C VAL A 149 -2.68 5.08 3.20
N VAL A 150 -1.74 4.38 3.84
CA VAL A 150 -0.77 3.54 3.12
C VAL A 150 -1.18 2.09 3.23
N ASN A 151 -1.32 1.41 2.09
CA ASN A 151 -1.53 -0.03 1.98
C ASN A 151 -0.28 -0.66 1.38
N LEU A 152 0.08 -1.86 1.81
CA LEU A 152 1.33 -2.52 1.40
C LEU A 152 1.07 -3.94 0.90
N VAL A 153 1.56 -4.25 -0.29
CA VAL A 153 1.64 -5.61 -0.84
C VAL A 153 3.11 -6.02 -0.79
N THR A 154 3.45 -6.93 0.11
CA THR A 154 4.84 -7.34 0.39
C THR A 154 4.93 -8.86 0.56
N PRO A 155 6.06 -9.50 0.24
CA PRO A 155 6.26 -10.90 0.55
C PRO A 155 6.25 -11.11 2.07
N LEU A 156 5.53 -12.13 2.52
CA LEU A 156 5.42 -12.56 3.92
C LEU A 156 5.60 -14.07 3.95
N GLU A 157 6.86 -14.50 3.83
CA GLU A 157 7.21 -15.92 3.71
C GLU A 157 7.09 -16.69 5.03
N ASP A 158 7.25 -15.98 6.15
CA ASP A 158 7.16 -16.51 7.51
C ASP A 158 5.78 -16.31 8.16
N LEU A 159 4.78 -15.92 7.36
CA LEU A 159 3.41 -15.73 7.81
C LEU A 159 2.83 -17.04 8.36
N SER A 160 2.44 -17.02 9.62
CA SER A 160 1.83 -18.18 10.30
C SER A 160 0.77 -17.74 11.31
N LEU A 161 -0.08 -18.69 11.71
CA LEU A 161 -1.11 -18.50 12.72
C LEU A 161 -0.90 -19.54 13.82
N ASP A 162 -0.63 -19.08 15.04
CA ASP A 162 -0.38 -19.95 16.18
C ASP A 162 -1.55 -20.90 16.43
N GLY A 163 -1.23 -22.19 16.60
CA GLY A 163 -2.23 -23.23 16.83
C GLY A 163 -3.11 -23.57 15.62
N LYS A 164 -2.85 -22.99 14.44
CA LYS A 164 -3.54 -23.32 13.18
C LYS A 164 -2.58 -23.98 12.18
N ASP A 165 -3.15 -24.65 11.19
CA ASP A 165 -2.37 -25.32 10.14
C ASP A 165 -1.83 -24.33 9.09
N GLU A 166 -0.84 -24.76 8.31
CA GLU A 166 -0.26 -23.95 7.22
C GLU A 166 -1.32 -23.52 6.18
N LYS A 167 -2.39 -24.31 6.02
CA LYS A 167 -3.50 -23.97 5.11
C LYS A 167 -4.27 -22.75 5.60
N ALA A 168 -4.46 -22.59 6.90
CA ALA A 168 -5.08 -21.39 7.46
C ALA A 168 -4.24 -20.15 7.16
N ALA A 169 -2.92 -20.23 7.32
CA ALA A 169 -2.00 -19.13 6.99
C ALA A 169 -2.00 -18.82 5.48
N ALA A 170 -2.04 -19.83 4.61
CA ALA A 170 -2.15 -19.65 3.16
C ALA A 170 -3.47 -19.02 2.70
N ASN A 171 -4.53 -19.11 3.53
CA ASN A 171 -5.82 -18.46 3.29
C ASN A 171 -5.86 -16.99 3.74
N VAL A 172 -4.81 -16.48 4.39
CA VAL A 172 -4.71 -15.06 4.74
C VAL A 172 -4.44 -14.24 3.48
N VAL A 173 -5.26 -13.21 3.26
CA VAL A 173 -5.06 -12.22 2.20
C VAL A 173 -4.20 -11.07 2.71
N GLY A 174 -4.53 -10.57 3.90
CA GLY A 174 -3.85 -9.46 4.54
C GLY A 174 -4.34 -9.23 5.96
N PHE A 175 -3.85 -8.18 6.59
CA PHE A 175 -4.22 -7.78 7.95
C PHE A 175 -4.00 -6.29 8.13
N ASP A 176 -4.67 -5.71 9.11
CA ASP A 176 -4.38 -4.36 9.62
C ASP A 176 -4.21 -4.41 11.14
N SER A 177 -4.29 -3.24 11.78
CA SER A 177 -4.17 -3.11 13.23
C SER A 177 -5.36 -3.70 14.00
N ASP A 178 -6.48 -4.00 13.32
CA ASP A 178 -7.73 -4.42 13.94
C ASP A 178 -8.03 -5.91 13.70
N ALA A 179 -7.76 -6.44 12.50
CA ALA A 179 -8.12 -7.81 12.16
C ALA A 179 -7.29 -8.45 11.02
N VAL A 180 -7.41 -9.78 10.90
CA VAL A 180 -6.89 -10.56 9.77
C VAL A 180 -7.97 -10.82 8.73
N TYR A 181 -7.67 -10.56 7.46
CA TYR A 181 -8.57 -10.75 6.32
C TYR A 181 -8.22 -12.01 5.54
N THR A 182 -9.23 -12.81 5.22
CA THR A 182 -9.04 -14.13 4.57
C THR A 182 -9.76 -14.25 3.23
N GLN A 183 -9.40 -15.27 2.45
CA GLN A 183 -10.04 -15.60 1.17
C GLN A 183 -11.57 -15.76 1.26
N SER A 184 -12.08 -16.13 2.43
CA SER A 184 -13.53 -16.32 2.67
C SER A 184 -14.33 -15.01 2.62
N GLU A 185 -13.68 -13.87 2.80
CA GLU A 185 -14.33 -12.56 2.85
C GLU A 185 -14.58 -11.94 1.48
N ALA A 186 -14.03 -12.51 0.41
CA ALA A 186 -14.18 -12.00 -0.96
C ALA A 186 -15.64 -11.87 -1.42
N LYS A 187 -16.56 -12.65 -0.84
CA LYS A 187 -18.00 -12.61 -1.16
C LYS A 187 -18.79 -11.69 -0.23
N ARG A 188 -18.18 -11.12 0.80
CA ARG A 188 -18.85 -10.27 1.78
C ARG A 188 -18.88 -8.83 1.27
N LYS A 189 -20.03 -8.17 1.47
CA LYS A 189 -20.19 -6.74 1.15
C LYS A 189 -19.51 -5.80 2.14
N VAL A 190 -19.18 -6.31 3.33
CA VAL A 190 -18.50 -5.58 4.40
C VAL A 190 -17.48 -6.55 4.99
N LEU A 191 -16.22 -6.15 4.99
CA LEU A 191 -15.15 -6.93 5.61
C LEU A 191 -15.30 -6.86 7.12
N ARG A 192 -15.27 -8.01 7.78
CA ARG A 192 -15.29 -8.08 9.25
C ARG A 192 -13.88 -8.33 9.79
N GLY A 193 -13.08 -9.10 9.05
CA GLY A 193 -11.84 -9.65 9.54
C GLY A 193 -12.06 -10.66 10.67
N ASP A 194 -10.98 -11.28 11.09
CA ASP A 194 -10.87 -12.19 12.23
C ASP A 194 -9.91 -11.54 13.25
N GLU A 195 -10.48 -10.96 14.31
CA GLU A 195 -9.75 -10.31 15.41
C GLU A 195 -8.98 -11.35 16.25
N GLU A 196 -9.56 -12.55 16.45
CA GLU A 196 -8.90 -13.63 17.19
C GLU A 196 -7.66 -14.13 16.45
N ALA A 197 -7.75 -14.25 15.12
CA ALA A 197 -6.60 -14.62 14.29
C ALA A 197 -5.47 -13.59 14.37
N LEU A 198 -5.78 -12.29 14.56
CA LEU A 198 -4.76 -11.25 14.70
C LEU A 198 -3.84 -11.51 15.90
N HIS A 199 -4.40 -11.95 17.03
CA HIS A 199 -3.62 -12.27 18.23
C HIS A 199 -2.69 -13.47 18.06
N THR A 200 -3.00 -14.35 17.11
CA THR A 200 -2.19 -15.54 16.77
C THR A 200 -1.28 -15.32 15.58
N LEU A 201 -1.34 -14.16 14.92
CA LEU A 201 -0.61 -13.88 13.69
C LEU A 201 0.88 -13.68 13.98
N LYS A 202 1.72 -14.47 13.31
CA LYS A 202 3.17 -14.35 13.35
C LYS A 202 3.71 -13.99 11.98
N TYR A 203 4.58 -12.99 11.95
CA TYR A 203 5.28 -12.52 10.77
C TYR A 203 6.49 -11.68 11.20
N THR A 204 7.47 -11.54 10.31
CA THR A 204 8.62 -10.67 10.52
C THR A 204 8.19 -9.23 10.22
N SER A 205 8.01 -8.42 11.27
CA SER A 205 7.73 -6.99 11.07
C SER A 205 8.97 -6.24 10.56
N ASP A 206 8.69 -5.22 9.75
CA ASP A 206 9.62 -4.26 9.22
C ASP A 206 9.03 -2.84 9.21
N GLN A 207 9.86 -1.85 8.83
CA GLN A 207 9.45 -0.45 8.84
C GLN A 207 8.28 -0.11 7.93
N CYS A 208 8.18 -0.79 6.79
CA CYS A 208 7.11 -0.52 5.83
C CYS A 208 5.80 -1.10 6.33
N ILE A 209 5.83 -2.27 6.98
CA ILE A 209 4.69 -2.84 7.70
C ILE A 209 4.28 -1.90 8.83
N ASP A 210 5.21 -1.50 9.71
CA ASP A 210 4.93 -0.62 10.85
C ASP A 210 4.34 0.73 10.42
N LEU A 211 4.85 1.30 9.33
CA LEU A 211 4.32 2.53 8.75
C LEU A 211 2.89 2.34 8.22
N THR A 212 2.66 1.25 7.48
CA THR A 212 1.37 0.91 6.87
C THR A 212 0.29 0.80 7.96
N LEU A 213 0.53 -0.06 8.96
CA LEU A 213 -0.36 -0.24 10.11
C LEU A 213 -0.54 1.06 10.91
N GLY A 214 0.51 1.86 11.01
CA GLY A 214 0.48 3.18 11.64
C GLY A 214 -0.30 4.26 10.90
N THR A 215 -0.77 4.00 9.68
CA THR A 215 -1.55 4.93 8.85
C THR A 215 -2.98 4.45 8.58
N ASN A 216 -3.49 3.54 9.42
CA ASN A 216 -4.81 2.90 9.29
C ASN A 216 -5.00 2.12 7.96
N GLY A 217 -3.91 1.72 7.33
CA GLY A 217 -3.95 0.87 6.15
C GLY A 217 -3.67 -0.59 6.48
N ALA A 218 -3.64 -1.41 5.43
CA ALA A 218 -3.51 -2.86 5.55
C ALA A 218 -2.28 -3.39 4.81
N VAL A 219 -1.71 -4.47 5.35
CA VAL A 219 -0.62 -5.24 4.77
C VAL A 219 -1.21 -6.49 4.10
N PHE A 220 -0.76 -6.79 2.89
CA PHE A 220 -1.27 -7.87 2.05
C PHE A 220 -0.13 -8.80 1.63
N SER A 221 -0.33 -10.11 1.79
CA SER A 221 0.69 -11.13 1.50
C SER A 221 0.82 -11.39 0.01
N SER A 222 1.87 -10.85 -0.62
CA SER A 222 2.15 -11.12 -2.03
C SER A 222 2.54 -12.59 -2.26
N SER A 223 3.20 -13.21 -1.27
CA SER A 223 3.57 -14.63 -1.29
C SER A 223 2.33 -15.53 -1.38
N ASN A 224 1.26 -15.23 -0.61
CA ASN A 224 0.01 -15.98 -0.69
C ASN A 224 -0.75 -15.73 -2.00
N PHE A 225 -0.67 -14.51 -2.54
CA PHE A 225 -1.24 -14.20 -3.86
C PHE A 225 -0.58 -15.03 -4.97
N ILE A 226 0.76 -15.04 -5.02
CA ILE A 226 1.53 -15.77 -6.04
C ILE A 226 1.29 -17.29 -5.93
N LYS A 227 1.31 -17.86 -4.72
CA LYS A 227 1.03 -19.29 -4.50
C LYS A 227 -0.44 -19.67 -4.76
N GLY A 228 -1.34 -18.70 -4.77
CA GLY A 228 -2.77 -18.92 -4.93
C GLY A 228 -3.18 -19.34 -6.35
N LYS A 229 -4.14 -20.26 -6.44
CA LYS A 229 -4.82 -20.62 -7.71
C LYS A 229 -5.59 -19.41 -8.29
N PRO A 230 -5.93 -19.39 -9.59
CA PRO A 230 -6.62 -18.25 -10.22
C PRO A 230 -7.88 -17.75 -9.47
N ASN A 231 -8.70 -18.65 -8.94
CA ASN A 231 -9.88 -18.28 -8.15
C ASN A 231 -9.51 -17.58 -6.83
N LEU A 232 -8.43 -18.02 -6.17
CA LEU A 232 -7.93 -17.39 -4.95
C LEU A 232 -7.29 -16.04 -5.24
N ARG A 233 -6.61 -15.88 -6.38
CA ARG A 233 -6.08 -14.58 -6.83
C ARG A 233 -7.20 -13.57 -7.07
N LYS A 234 -8.31 -14.01 -7.68
CA LYS A 234 -9.50 -13.18 -7.86
C LYS A 234 -10.12 -12.77 -6.51
N ASN A 235 -10.26 -13.72 -5.58
CA ASN A 235 -10.75 -13.44 -4.23
C ASN A 235 -9.84 -12.45 -3.49
N PHE A 236 -8.53 -12.63 -3.59
CA PHE A 236 -7.53 -11.72 -3.02
C PHE A 236 -7.71 -10.30 -3.55
N LEU A 237 -7.84 -10.14 -4.87
CA LEU A 237 -8.09 -8.84 -5.51
C LEU A 237 -9.36 -8.17 -4.95
N HIS A 238 -10.45 -8.93 -4.79
CA HIS A 238 -11.69 -8.41 -4.22
C HIS A 238 -11.55 -7.97 -2.76
N VAL A 239 -10.87 -8.78 -1.92
CA VAL A 239 -10.62 -8.42 -0.53
C VAL A 239 -9.72 -7.17 -0.42
N LEU A 240 -8.65 -7.10 -1.22
CA LEU A 240 -7.77 -5.93 -1.32
C LEU A 240 -8.55 -4.66 -1.69
N SER A 241 -9.34 -4.73 -2.76
CA SER A 241 -10.11 -3.59 -3.27
C SER A 241 -11.19 -3.13 -2.28
N ASN A 242 -11.94 -4.07 -1.70
CA ASN A 242 -12.93 -3.77 -0.66
C ASN A 242 -12.28 -3.15 0.57
N LYS A 243 -11.11 -3.63 1.00
CA LYS A 243 -10.43 -3.10 2.18
C LYS A 243 -9.96 -1.66 1.97
N ILE A 244 -9.37 -1.37 0.81
CA ILE A 244 -8.95 -0.01 0.46
C ILE A 244 -10.17 0.92 0.41
N THR A 245 -11.24 0.48 -0.25
CA THR A 245 -12.47 1.27 -0.38
C THR A 245 -13.12 1.52 0.98
N ASP A 246 -13.31 0.47 1.78
CA ASP A 246 -13.93 0.59 3.10
C ASP A 246 -13.08 1.43 4.06
N SER A 247 -11.75 1.32 4.03
CA SER A 247 -10.84 2.16 4.85
C SER A 247 -11.01 3.65 4.52
N LEU A 248 -11.09 4.01 3.24
CA LEU A 248 -11.28 5.41 2.83
C LEU A 248 -12.70 5.92 3.05
N MET A 249 -13.71 5.05 3.03
CA MET A 249 -15.12 5.44 3.20
C MET A 249 -15.59 5.48 4.64
N ARG A 250 -14.90 4.82 5.57
CA ARG A 250 -15.36 4.63 6.97
C ARG A 250 -15.49 5.95 7.74
N GLU A 251 -14.61 6.90 7.46
CA GLU A 251 -14.51 8.16 8.19
C GLU A 251 -14.85 9.35 7.30
N GLU A 252 -15.56 10.33 7.87
CA GLU A 252 -15.60 11.70 7.38
C GLU A 252 -14.38 12.44 7.92
N GLN A 253 -13.65 13.08 7.01
CA GLN A 253 -12.48 13.87 7.34
C GLN A 253 -12.81 15.35 7.12
N VAL A 254 -12.55 16.17 8.13
CA VAL A 254 -12.54 17.63 8.01
C VAL A 254 -11.10 18.07 7.82
N ALA A 255 -10.86 18.85 6.77
CA ALA A 255 -9.53 19.29 6.40
C ALA A 255 -9.44 20.82 6.42
N ASP A 256 -8.41 21.32 7.09
CA ASP A 256 -8.03 22.73 7.08
C ASP A 256 -6.98 22.93 5.99
N CYS A 257 -7.37 23.60 4.91
CA CYS A 257 -6.50 23.84 3.76
C CYS A 257 -5.93 25.26 3.78
N ARG A 258 -4.64 25.37 3.44
CA ARG A 258 -3.94 26.65 3.24
C ARG A 258 -3.15 26.64 1.94
N CYS A 259 -2.94 27.83 1.39
CA CYS A 259 -2.06 28.03 0.26
C CYS A 259 -0.65 28.31 0.76
N ASP A 260 0.29 27.43 0.41
CA ASP A 260 1.71 27.59 0.70
C ASP A 260 2.46 27.91 -0.61
N VAL A 261 3.56 28.65 -0.51
CA VAL A 261 4.47 28.88 -1.64
C VAL A 261 5.60 27.86 -1.57
N GLU A 262 5.65 26.94 -2.53
CA GLU A 262 6.73 25.97 -2.66
C GLU A 262 7.85 26.52 -3.54
N ARG A 263 9.08 26.47 -3.03
CA ARG A 263 10.30 26.96 -3.70
C ARG A 263 10.16 28.41 -4.18
N GLY A 264 9.42 29.24 -3.44
CA GLY A 264 9.26 30.68 -3.70
C GLY A 264 8.43 31.06 -4.93
N MET A 265 7.96 30.10 -5.74
CA MET A 265 7.34 30.38 -7.05
C MET A 265 6.06 29.61 -7.32
N ASN A 266 5.88 28.42 -6.72
CA ASN A 266 4.72 27.58 -7.01
C ASN A 266 3.72 27.65 -5.85
N VAL A 267 2.53 28.18 -6.10
CA VAL A 267 1.44 28.11 -5.13
C VAL A 267 0.92 26.68 -5.09
N ILE A 268 0.88 26.12 -3.88
CA ILE A 268 0.35 24.78 -3.64
C ILE A 268 -0.66 24.83 -2.51
N THR A 269 -1.75 24.08 -2.65
CA THR A 269 -2.71 23.91 -1.56
C THR A 269 -2.28 22.74 -0.70
N ARG A 270 -2.03 22.97 0.59
CA ARG A 270 -1.77 21.93 1.59
C ARG A 270 -2.95 21.85 2.55
N CYS A 271 -3.45 20.65 2.76
CA CYS A 271 -4.55 20.40 3.68
C CYS A 271 -4.08 19.53 4.84
N LYS A 272 -4.45 19.93 6.06
CA LYS A 272 -4.25 19.15 7.27
C LYS A 272 -5.60 18.68 7.80
N ILE A 273 -5.73 17.40 8.12
CA ILE A 273 -6.93 16.86 8.76
C ILE A 273 -7.02 17.42 10.17
N SER A 274 -8.11 18.14 10.44
CA SER A 274 -8.40 18.79 11.73
C SER A 274 -9.37 17.99 12.58
N ALA A 275 -10.28 17.23 11.96
CA ALA A 275 -11.17 16.30 12.65
C ALA A 275 -11.48 15.06 11.81
N ARG A 276 -11.80 13.97 12.50
CA ARG A 276 -12.30 12.71 11.91
C ARG A 276 -13.57 12.30 12.64
N ARG A 277 -14.59 11.88 11.90
CA ARG A 277 -15.84 11.38 12.45
C ARG A 277 -16.18 10.07 11.74
N GLU A 278 -16.45 9.01 12.49
CA GLU A 278 -16.97 7.79 11.87
C GLU A 278 -18.32 8.07 11.22
N LYS A 279 -18.50 7.61 9.97
CA LYS A 279 -19.81 7.67 9.34
C LYS A 279 -20.74 6.72 10.07
N GLU A 280 -21.91 7.21 10.46
CA GLU A 280 -23.00 6.31 10.79
C GLU A 280 -23.19 5.35 9.61
N PRO A 281 -23.30 4.03 9.86
CA PRO A 281 -23.50 3.09 8.77
C PRO A 281 -24.76 3.49 8.03
N LEU A 282 -24.60 3.88 6.75
CA LEU A 282 -25.72 4.23 5.87
C LEU A 282 -26.79 3.15 6.01
N ALA A 283 -27.90 3.50 6.67
CA ALA A 283 -29.03 2.61 6.85
C ALA A 283 -29.44 2.14 5.45
N ARG A 284 -29.14 0.88 5.14
CA ARG A 284 -29.54 0.30 3.86
C ARG A 284 -31.05 0.37 3.82
N ASN A 285 -31.58 1.05 2.80
CA ASN A 285 -33.00 1.01 2.44
C ASN A 285 -33.46 -0.44 2.38
N VAL A 286 -34.07 -0.92 3.45
CA VAL A 286 -34.90 -2.12 3.45
C VAL A 286 -36.12 -1.72 2.64
N LYS A 287 -36.08 -1.94 1.33
CA LYS A 287 -37.30 -1.98 0.54
C LYS A 287 -38.14 -3.11 1.14
N GLY A 288 -39.16 -2.70 1.89
CA GLY A 288 -40.12 -3.58 2.52
C GLY A 288 -40.68 -4.55 1.49
N VAL A 289 -40.51 -5.83 1.76
CA VAL A 289 -41.33 -6.88 1.19
C VAL A 289 -42.73 -6.65 1.75
N LYS A 290 -43.65 -6.17 0.91
CA LYS A 290 -45.08 -6.24 1.22
C LYS A 290 -45.52 -7.69 1.04
N GLY A 291 -46.05 -8.26 2.11
CA GLY A 291 -46.95 -9.41 2.04
C GLY A 291 -48.33 -9.02 1.54
#